data_AF-A0A420IRL2-F1
#
_entry.id   AF-A0A420IRL2-F1
#
_cell.length_a   1.000
_cell.length_b   1.000
_cell.length_c   1.000
_cell.angle_alpha   90.00
_cell.angle_beta   90.00
_cell.angle_gamma   90.00
#
_symmetry.space_group_name_H-M   'P 1'
#
loop_
_entity.id
_entity.type
_entity.pdbx_description
1 polymer ?
#
loop_
_entity_poly.entity_id
_entity_poly.type
_entity_poly.pdbx_seq_one_letter_code
_entity_poly.pdbx_strand_id
1 'polypeptide(L)'
;MLDYKISSKTIFQYLPEEIIQKILLYCDPDDISLNLQRVCRRLQTLANEPSLWRHNCHLEFRFWDIKHCIQDKYLWPVGYVDWKSLFRYRRKVDLKTTQLLNSIICTQKSRISKYEAIAEFGYDAKDTLLRHISVDENTEDVLARRYYANSVLDYLHRVNAIEIWQKTLDDKSVPVETAFGCFDLFILHNKRGDVSEVGRLI
;
A
#
# COMPACT_ATOMS: atom_id res chain seq x y z
N MET A 1 -21.76 24.00 -46.93
CA MET A 1 -20.62 24.56 -46.17
C MET A 1 -21.03 24.58 -44.71
N LEU A 2 -20.81 23.48 -44.00
CA LEU A 2 -21.16 23.34 -42.58
C LEU A 2 -19.91 23.67 -41.77
N ASP A 3 -19.83 24.91 -41.31
CA ASP A 3 -18.83 25.37 -40.35
C ASP A 3 -19.06 24.67 -39.00
N TYR A 4 -18.46 23.50 -38.82
CA TYR A 4 -18.21 22.97 -37.49
C TYR A 4 -17.14 23.82 -36.83
N LYS A 5 -17.56 24.94 -36.24
CA LYS A 5 -16.81 25.59 -35.16
C LYS A 5 -16.70 24.55 -34.05
N ILE A 6 -15.59 23.81 -34.03
CA ILE A 6 -15.12 23.11 -32.85
C ILE A 6 -14.80 24.22 -31.84
N SER A 7 -15.83 24.66 -31.12
CA SER A 7 -15.68 25.46 -29.91
C SER A 7 -14.68 24.71 -29.04
N SER A 8 -13.66 25.41 -28.54
CA SER A 8 -12.56 24.91 -27.70
C SER A 8 -13.02 24.40 -26.31
N LYS A 9 -14.22 23.84 -26.24
CA LYS A 9 -14.70 23.04 -25.13
C LYS A 9 -14.06 21.66 -25.25
N THR A 10 -13.25 21.32 -24.24
CA THR A 10 -12.59 20.02 -24.13
C THR A 10 -13.61 18.88 -24.24
N ILE A 11 -13.26 17.83 -24.99
CA ILE A 11 -14.10 16.62 -25.24
C ILE A 11 -14.70 16.07 -23.93
N PHE A 12 -13.94 16.14 -22.83
CA PHE A 12 -14.38 15.74 -21.49
C PHE A 12 -15.66 16.42 -20.99
N GLN A 13 -16.02 17.60 -21.49
CA GLN A 13 -17.25 18.29 -21.07
C GLN A 13 -18.52 17.61 -21.57
N TYR A 14 -18.43 16.86 -22.68
CA TYR A 14 -19.60 16.23 -23.32
C TYR A 14 -19.77 14.75 -22.96
N LEU A 15 -18.77 14.13 -22.34
CA LEU A 15 -18.87 12.74 -21.90
C LEU A 15 -19.83 12.63 -20.70
N PRO A 16 -20.62 11.55 -20.57
CA PRO A 16 -21.35 11.21 -19.34
C PRO A 16 -20.42 10.97 -18.15
N GLU A 17 -20.90 11.16 -16.93
CA GLU A 17 -20.09 11.00 -15.72
C GLU A 17 -19.58 9.58 -15.53
N GLU A 18 -20.39 8.59 -15.87
CA GLU A 18 -20.07 7.17 -15.79
C GLU A 18 -18.89 6.83 -16.71
N ILE A 19 -18.83 7.43 -17.90
CA ILE A 19 -17.74 7.22 -18.85
C ILE A 19 -16.44 7.84 -18.31
N ILE A 20 -16.53 9.05 -17.75
CA ILE A 20 -15.37 9.69 -17.13
C ILE A 20 -14.88 8.85 -15.96
N GLN A 21 -15.78 8.41 -15.05
CA GLN A 21 -15.42 7.55 -13.93
C GLN A 21 -14.71 6.27 -14.40
N LYS A 22 -15.19 5.63 -15.47
CA LYS A 22 -14.52 4.46 -16.06
C LYS A 22 -13.13 4.78 -16.60
N ILE A 23 -12.95 5.93 -17.26
CA ILE A 23 -11.62 6.39 -17.70
C ILE A 23 -10.69 6.58 -16.49
N LEU A 24 -11.20 7.15 -15.40
CA LEU A 24 -10.39 7.41 -14.19
C LEU A 24 -9.85 6.12 -13.55
N LEU A 25 -10.52 4.98 -13.72
CA LEU A 25 -10.01 3.68 -13.21
C LEU A 25 -8.70 3.24 -13.90
N TYR A 26 -8.36 3.81 -15.05
CA TYR A 26 -7.14 3.50 -15.81
C TYR A 26 -6.08 4.60 -15.70
N CYS A 27 -6.35 5.69 -14.99
CA CYS A 27 -5.40 6.77 -14.80
C CYS A 27 -4.54 6.54 -13.56
N ASP A 28 -3.32 7.09 -13.57
CA ASP A 28 -2.44 7.05 -12.40
C ASP A 28 -3.13 7.74 -11.20
N PRO A 29 -3.25 7.06 -10.04
CA PRO A 29 -3.95 7.61 -8.88
C PRO A 29 -3.33 8.90 -8.32
N ASP A 30 -2.02 9.09 -8.46
CA ASP A 30 -1.33 10.29 -7.99
C ASP A 30 -1.62 11.47 -8.92
N ASP A 31 -1.69 11.24 -10.24
CA ASP A 31 -2.15 12.26 -11.20
C ASP A 31 -3.61 12.67 -10.96
N ILE A 32 -4.49 11.71 -10.66
CA ILE A 32 -5.88 12.00 -10.28
C ILE A 32 -5.91 12.87 -9.01
N SER A 33 -5.14 12.49 -7.99
CA SER A 33 -5.09 13.16 -6.69
C SER A 33 -4.49 14.57 -6.77
N LEU A 34 -3.44 14.77 -7.57
CA LEU A 34 -2.67 16.01 -7.58
C LEU A 34 -3.19 17.00 -8.63
N ASN A 35 -3.52 16.49 -9.83
CA ASN A 35 -3.73 17.31 -11.02
C ASN A 35 -5.21 17.37 -11.40
N LEU A 36 -5.85 16.22 -11.60
CA LEU A 36 -7.19 16.13 -12.19
C LEU A 36 -8.27 16.86 -11.36
N GLN A 37 -8.26 16.67 -10.04
CA GLN A 37 -9.25 17.29 -9.15
C GLN A 37 -9.18 18.83 -9.12
N ARG A 38 -8.11 19.44 -9.66
CA ARG A 38 -7.91 20.89 -9.72
C ARG A 38 -8.34 21.51 -11.04
N VAL A 39 -8.72 20.70 -12.04
CA VAL A 39 -9.06 21.18 -13.38
C VAL A 39 -10.43 21.86 -13.40
N CYS A 40 -11.46 21.23 -12.85
CA CYS A 40 -12.80 21.81 -12.76
C CYS A 40 -13.62 21.14 -11.65
N ARG A 41 -14.71 21.78 -11.22
CA ARG A 41 -15.60 21.27 -10.15
C ARG A 41 -16.16 19.87 -10.46
N ARG A 42 -16.52 19.62 -11.71
CA ARG A 42 -17.07 18.31 -12.12
C ARG A 42 -16.04 17.19 -11.93
N LEU A 43 -14.83 17.39 -12.43
CA LEU A 43 -13.73 16.43 -12.25
C LEU A 43 -13.29 16.33 -10.79
N GLN A 44 -13.40 17.43 -10.03
CA GLN A 44 -13.18 17.39 -8.58
C GLN A 44 -14.15 16.42 -7.91
N THR A 45 -15.45 16.49 -8.19
CA THR A 45 -16.43 15.55 -7.63
C THR A 45 -16.11 14.11 -8.02
N LEU A 46 -15.92 13.84 -9.32
CA LEU A 46 -15.64 12.49 -9.80
C LEU A 46 -14.33 11.90 -9.28
N ALA A 47 -13.29 12.73 -9.13
CA ALA A 47 -12.00 12.33 -8.54
C ALA A 47 -12.05 12.14 -7.01
N ASN A 48 -13.18 12.47 -6.36
CA ASN A 48 -13.41 12.22 -4.94
C ASN A 48 -14.41 11.08 -4.70
N GLU A 49 -14.90 10.42 -5.75
CA GLU A 49 -15.81 9.27 -5.62
C GLU A 49 -15.15 8.13 -4.81
N PRO A 50 -15.78 7.63 -3.73
CA PRO A 50 -15.14 6.62 -2.89
C PRO A 50 -14.90 5.28 -3.62
N SER A 51 -15.72 4.96 -4.63
CA SER A 51 -15.56 3.76 -5.47
C SER A 51 -14.23 3.73 -6.23
N LEU A 52 -13.80 4.88 -6.74
CA LEU A 52 -12.52 5.06 -7.42
C LEU A 52 -11.36 4.76 -6.47
N TRP A 53 -11.39 5.34 -5.26
CA TRP A 53 -10.32 5.14 -4.28
C TRP A 53 -10.31 3.73 -3.70
N ARG A 54 -11.47 3.10 -3.51
CA ARG A 54 -11.57 1.68 -3.14
C ARG A 54 -10.90 0.79 -4.19
N HIS A 55 -11.17 1.05 -5.47
CA HIS A 55 -10.55 0.35 -6.58
C HIS A 55 -9.03 0.53 -6.59
N ASN A 56 -8.55 1.77 -6.48
CA ASN A 56 -7.12 2.06 -6.44
C ASN A 56 -6.42 1.42 -5.22
N CYS A 57 -7.07 1.39 -4.05
CA CYS A 57 -6.55 0.68 -2.88
C CYS A 57 -6.40 -0.83 -3.15
N HIS A 58 -7.36 -1.44 -3.84
CA HIS A 58 -7.31 -2.87 -4.18
C HIS A 58 -6.25 -3.18 -5.26
N LEU A 59 -6.07 -2.28 -6.23
CA LEU A 59 -5.08 -2.47 -7.30
C LEU A 59 -3.63 -2.24 -6.81
N GLU A 60 -3.39 -1.17 -6.07
CA GLU A 60 -2.03 -0.72 -5.75
C GLU A 60 -1.42 -1.42 -4.53
N PHE A 61 -2.26 -1.92 -3.61
CA PHE A 61 -1.79 -2.43 -2.31
C PHE A 61 -2.29 -3.85 -2.07
N ARG A 62 -1.35 -4.80 -2.06
CA ARG A 62 -1.64 -6.21 -1.78
C ARG A 62 -1.63 -6.47 -0.28
N PHE A 63 -0.68 -5.90 0.44
CA PHE A 63 -0.52 -6.13 1.88
C PHE A 63 -1.01 -4.93 2.67
N TRP A 64 -1.70 -5.26 3.76
CA TRP A 64 -2.29 -4.31 4.69
C TRP A 64 -1.99 -4.76 6.10
N ASP A 65 -1.65 -3.80 6.94
CA ASP A 65 -1.54 -4.08 8.36
C ASP A 65 -2.88 -4.46 8.99
N ILE A 66 -2.86 -5.35 9.99
CA ILE A 66 -4.06 -5.88 10.64
C ILE A 66 -4.91 -4.77 11.28
N LYS A 67 -4.29 -3.66 11.70
CA LYS A 67 -4.98 -2.49 12.25
C LYS A 67 -6.03 -1.90 11.31
N HIS A 68 -5.91 -2.14 10.00
CA HIS A 68 -6.86 -1.61 9.01
C HIS A 68 -8.12 -2.44 8.86
N CYS A 69 -8.12 -3.72 9.26
CA CYS A 69 -9.24 -4.65 9.03
C CYS A 69 -9.75 -4.57 7.58
N ILE A 70 -8.83 -4.59 6.61
CA ILE A 70 -9.13 -4.21 5.21
C ILE A 70 -10.17 -5.13 4.55
N GLN A 71 -10.17 -6.41 4.91
CA GLN A 71 -11.11 -7.39 4.37
C GLN A 71 -12.56 -7.04 4.77
N ASP A 72 -12.78 -6.67 6.03
CA ASP A 72 -14.09 -6.22 6.51
C ASP A 72 -14.53 -4.94 5.81
N LYS A 73 -13.60 -3.99 5.63
CA LYS A 73 -13.87 -2.74 4.90
C LYS A 73 -14.31 -2.98 3.46
N TYR A 74 -13.80 -4.01 2.78
CA TYR A 74 -14.28 -4.37 1.45
C TYR A 74 -15.70 -4.94 1.45
N LEU A 75 -16.17 -5.55 2.54
CA LEU A 75 -17.55 -6.02 2.66
C LEU A 75 -18.54 -4.88 2.96
N TRP A 76 -18.06 -3.77 3.52
CA TRP A 76 -18.91 -2.63 3.85
C TRP A 76 -19.35 -1.83 2.62
N PRO A 77 -20.48 -1.10 2.71
CA PRO A 77 -20.89 -0.17 1.68
C PRO A 77 -19.79 0.86 1.40
N VAL A 78 -19.59 1.17 0.12
CA VAL A 78 -18.45 1.96 -0.37
C VAL A 78 -18.30 3.32 0.33
N GLY A 79 -19.40 3.97 0.72
CA GLY A 79 -19.39 5.26 1.41
C GLY A 79 -19.07 5.24 2.90
N TYR A 80 -18.95 4.07 3.54
CA TYR A 80 -18.68 3.97 5.00
C TYR A 80 -17.20 4.10 5.34
N VAL A 81 -16.33 3.98 4.35
CA VAL A 81 -14.87 4.02 4.52
C VAL A 81 -14.32 5.20 3.73
N ASP A 82 -13.49 6.01 4.36
CA ASP A 82 -12.74 7.06 3.66
C ASP A 82 -11.55 6.44 2.90
N TRP A 83 -11.87 5.84 1.75
CA TRP A 83 -10.89 5.18 0.89
C TRP A 83 -9.80 6.12 0.38
N LYS A 84 -10.13 7.40 0.14
CA LYS A 84 -9.16 8.38 -0.37
C LYS A 84 -8.09 8.69 0.69
N SER A 85 -8.51 8.89 1.93
CA SER A 85 -7.57 9.08 3.04
C SER A 85 -6.72 7.83 3.30
N LEU A 86 -7.32 6.65 3.20
CA LEU A 86 -6.60 5.38 3.35
C LEU A 86 -5.54 5.20 2.25
N PHE A 87 -5.89 5.49 0.99
CA PHE A 87 -4.96 5.48 -0.13
C PHE A 87 -3.79 6.44 0.07
N ARG A 88 -4.08 7.70 0.45
CA ARG A 88 -3.07 8.72 0.73
C ARG A 88 -2.13 8.31 1.86
N TYR A 89 -2.68 7.71 2.92
CA TYR A 89 -1.87 7.18 4.00
C TYR A 89 -0.92 6.09 3.48
N ARG A 90 -1.40 5.13 2.68
CA ARG A 90 -0.54 4.07 2.11
C ARG A 90 0.53 4.62 1.18
N ARG A 91 0.21 5.59 0.32
CA ARG A 91 1.22 6.30 -0.51
C ARG A 91 2.26 7.01 0.35
N LYS A 92 1.85 7.66 1.45
CA LYS A 92 2.78 8.30 2.38
C LYS A 92 3.70 7.28 3.06
N VAL A 93 3.18 6.13 3.46
CA VAL A 93 4.00 5.01 3.98
C VAL A 93 5.00 4.55 2.93
N ASP A 94 4.58 4.35 1.69
CA ASP A 94 5.47 3.93 0.60
C ASP A 94 6.66 4.88 0.40
N LEU A 95 6.37 6.18 0.31
CA LEU A 95 7.40 7.22 0.16
C LEU A 95 8.35 7.23 1.37
N LYS A 96 7.81 7.17 2.59
CA LYS A 96 8.61 7.18 3.81
C LYS A 96 9.49 5.94 3.94
N THR A 97 8.95 4.75 3.65
CA THR A 97 9.71 3.50 3.66
C THR A 97 10.85 3.56 2.66
N THR A 98 10.60 4.07 1.44
CA THR A 98 11.65 4.26 0.43
C THR A 98 12.72 5.26 0.89
N GLN A 99 12.33 6.38 1.50
CA GLN A 99 13.27 7.37 2.05
C GLN A 99 14.14 6.78 3.17
N LEU A 100 13.54 6.04 4.09
CA LEU A 100 14.26 5.38 5.19
C LEU A 100 15.22 4.32 4.66
N LEU A 101 14.79 3.51 3.67
CA LEU A 101 15.64 2.51 3.03
C LEU A 101 16.83 3.15 2.32
N ASN A 102 16.60 4.20 1.52
CA ASN A 102 17.69 4.96 0.90
C ASN A 102 18.67 5.50 1.96
N SER A 103 18.16 5.99 3.09
CA SER A 103 19.01 6.45 4.20
C SER A 103 19.82 5.31 4.86
N ILE A 104 19.28 4.10 4.96
CA ILE A 104 20.01 2.91 5.46
C ILE A 104 21.15 2.52 4.51
N ILE A 105 20.90 2.60 3.20
CA ILE A 105 21.88 2.30 2.15
C ILE A 105 22.99 3.34 2.17
N CYS A 106 22.64 4.63 2.12
CA CYS A 106 23.62 5.73 2.05
C CYS A 106 24.41 5.94 3.35
N THR A 107 23.88 5.55 4.51
CA THR A 107 24.52 5.86 5.81
C THR A 107 24.49 4.68 6.79
N GLN A 108 25.57 4.54 7.56
CA GLN A 108 25.65 3.54 8.63
C GLN A 108 25.00 4.01 9.95
N LYS A 109 24.71 5.31 10.08
CA LYS A 109 24.16 5.91 11.30
C LYS A 109 22.71 5.51 11.53
N SER A 110 22.38 5.16 12.78
CA SER A 110 21.02 4.91 13.27
C SER A 110 20.23 3.90 12.42
N ARG A 111 20.88 2.87 11.89
CA ARG A 111 20.21 1.86 11.06
C ARG A 111 19.11 1.14 11.82
N ILE A 112 19.37 0.73 13.07
CA ILE A 112 18.38 0.06 13.91
C ILE A 112 17.13 0.94 14.11
N SER A 113 17.29 2.22 14.44
CA SER A 113 16.15 3.13 14.58
C SER A 113 15.37 3.33 13.27
N LYS A 114 16.02 3.22 12.11
CA LYS A 114 15.32 3.24 10.81
C LYS A 114 14.58 1.94 10.54
N TYR A 115 15.10 0.80 11.00
CA TYR A 115 14.38 -0.48 10.94
C TYR A 115 13.11 -0.42 11.79
N GLU A 116 13.24 0.05 13.04
CA GLU A 116 12.12 0.28 13.95
C GLU A 116 11.07 1.21 13.32
N ALA A 117 11.49 2.36 12.78
CA ALA A 117 10.59 3.30 12.12
C ALA A 117 9.86 2.71 10.89
N ILE A 118 10.47 1.78 10.15
CA ILE A 118 9.77 1.05 9.07
C ILE A 118 8.80 0.02 9.67
N ALA A 119 9.22 -0.70 10.71
CA ALA A 119 8.39 -1.70 11.38
C ALA A 119 7.14 -1.11 12.03
N GLU A 120 7.18 0.13 12.51
CA GLU A 120 5.99 0.86 13.01
C GLU A 120 4.87 1.00 11.97
N PHE A 121 5.19 0.97 10.67
CA PHE A 121 4.17 0.95 9.62
C PHE A 121 3.49 -0.41 9.51
N GLY A 122 4.10 -1.48 10.04
CA GLY A 122 3.63 -2.85 9.95
C GLY A 122 3.59 -3.33 8.50
N TYR A 123 2.62 -4.17 8.16
CA TYR A 123 2.53 -4.73 6.79
C TYR A 123 2.17 -3.72 5.71
N ASP A 124 1.85 -2.47 6.07
CA ASP A 124 1.76 -1.38 5.10
C ASP A 124 3.13 -1.15 4.40
N ALA A 125 4.27 -1.40 5.05
CA ALA A 125 5.58 -1.25 4.40
C ALA A 125 5.95 -2.42 3.45
N LYS A 126 5.24 -3.55 3.53
CA LYS A 126 5.65 -4.82 2.89
C LYS A 126 5.70 -4.73 1.36
N ASP A 127 4.68 -4.16 0.72
CA ASP A 127 4.67 -3.96 -0.74
C ASP A 127 5.88 -3.15 -1.23
N THR A 128 6.24 -2.09 -0.50
CA THR A 128 7.39 -1.25 -0.81
C THR A 128 8.71 -2.01 -0.69
N LEU A 129 8.88 -2.77 0.40
CA LEU A 129 10.08 -3.58 0.62
C LEU A 129 10.24 -4.64 -0.47
N LEU A 130 9.16 -5.35 -0.82
CA LEU A 130 9.16 -6.35 -1.90
C LEU A 130 9.52 -5.75 -3.26
N ARG A 131 9.06 -4.52 -3.55
CA ARG A 131 9.44 -3.79 -4.76
C ARG A 131 10.94 -3.50 -4.82
N HIS A 132 11.53 -3.06 -3.70
CA HIS A 132 12.98 -2.82 -3.61
C HIS A 132 13.80 -4.11 -3.64
N ILE A 133 13.27 -5.22 -3.14
CA ILE A 133 13.88 -6.55 -3.26
C ILE A 133 13.90 -7.01 -4.73
N SER A 134 12.86 -6.66 -5.49
CA SER A 134 12.71 -7.04 -6.91
C SER A 134 13.18 -5.95 -7.89
N VAL A 135 14.00 -5.00 -7.43
CA VAL A 135 14.53 -3.92 -8.27
C VAL A 135 15.39 -4.47 -9.42
N ASP A 136 15.45 -3.73 -10.54
CA ASP A 136 16.20 -4.13 -11.74
C ASP A 136 17.70 -4.31 -11.49
N GLU A 137 18.33 -5.23 -12.22
CA GLU A 137 19.76 -5.56 -12.07
C GLU A 137 20.69 -4.41 -12.47
N ASN A 138 20.23 -3.47 -13.29
CA ASN A 138 21.01 -2.31 -13.69
C ASN A 138 20.95 -1.16 -12.68
N THR A 139 20.25 -1.33 -11.55
CA THR A 139 20.21 -0.32 -10.48
C THR A 139 21.58 -0.20 -9.82
N GLU A 140 22.12 1.02 -9.72
CA GLU A 140 23.46 1.29 -9.18
C GLU A 140 23.72 0.62 -7.82
N ASP A 141 22.73 0.64 -6.92
CA ASP A 141 22.83 0.10 -5.58
C ASP A 141 22.10 -1.25 -5.39
N VAL A 142 21.87 -2.01 -6.47
CA VAL A 142 21.02 -3.22 -6.48
C VAL A 142 21.35 -4.20 -5.35
N LEU A 143 22.62 -4.53 -5.11
CA LEU A 143 23.00 -5.50 -4.08
C LEU A 143 22.68 -5.00 -2.68
N ALA A 144 23.03 -3.75 -2.38
CA ALA A 144 22.77 -3.15 -1.08
C ALA A 144 21.26 -2.97 -0.86
N ARG A 145 20.54 -2.50 -1.88
CA ARG A 145 19.09 -2.30 -1.84
C ARG A 145 18.35 -3.59 -1.57
N ARG A 146 18.65 -4.65 -2.32
CA ARG A 146 18.06 -5.98 -2.10
C ARG A 146 18.42 -6.54 -0.72
N TYR A 147 19.68 -6.40 -0.29
CA TYR A 147 20.11 -6.87 1.02
C TYR A 147 19.36 -6.18 2.17
N TYR A 148 19.36 -4.84 2.20
CA TYR A 148 18.74 -4.10 3.29
C TYR A 148 17.21 -4.19 3.25
N ALA A 149 16.58 -4.22 2.06
CA ALA A 149 15.14 -4.40 1.97
C ALA A 149 14.71 -5.78 2.51
N ASN A 150 15.47 -6.85 2.21
CA ASN A 150 15.23 -8.17 2.81
C ASN A 150 15.46 -8.17 4.32
N SER A 151 16.56 -7.59 4.79
CA SER A 151 16.88 -7.55 6.23
C SER A 151 15.83 -6.78 7.04
N VAL A 152 15.29 -5.67 6.49
CA VAL A 152 14.19 -4.92 7.12
C VAL A 152 12.89 -5.73 7.08
N LEU A 153 12.61 -6.44 5.98
CA LEU A 153 11.43 -7.30 5.89
C LEU A 153 11.48 -8.45 6.91
N ASP A 154 12.63 -9.08 7.09
CA ASP A 154 12.84 -10.11 8.11
C ASP A 154 12.64 -9.56 9.52
N TYR A 155 13.15 -8.35 9.78
CA TYR A 155 12.93 -7.67 11.05
C TYR A 155 11.44 -7.41 11.30
N LEU A 156 10.73 -6.87 10.31
CA LEU A 156 9.29 -6.60 10.35
C LEU A 156 8.48 -7.88 10.63
N HIS A 157 8.81 -8.99 9.99
CA HIS A 157 8.20 -10.29 10.26
C HIS A 157 8.41 -10.74 11.71
N ARG A 158 9.64 -10.61 12.24
CA ARG A 158 9.94 -11.00 13.62
C ARG A 158 9.23 -10.13 14.65
N VAL A 159 9.17 -8.82 14.44
CA VAL A 159 8.42 -7.90 15.31
C VAL A 159 6.96 -8.32 15.38
N ASN A 160 6.32 -8.56 14.22
CA ASN A 160 4.92 -8.98 14.18
C ASN A 160 4.68 -10.33 14.88
N ALA A 161 5.61 -11.30 14.70
CA ALA A 161 5.52 -12.59 15.39
C ALA A 161 5.59 -12.43 16.92
N ILE A 162 6.54 -11.62 17.40
CA ILE A 162 6.74 -11.33 18.82
C ILE A 162 5.50 -10.63 19.39
N GLU A 163 4.91 -9.67 18.68
CA GLU A 163 3.68 -9.00 19.13
C GLU A 163 2.50 -9.97 19.28
N ILE A 164 2.37 -10.95 18.39
CA ILE A 164 1.32 -11.98 18.48
C ILE A 164 1.57 -12.90 19.68
N TRP A 165 2.81 -13.33 19.89
CA TRP A 165 3.15 -14.15 21.07
C TRP A 165 2.99 -13.38 22.38
N GLN A 166 3.33 -12.09 22.40
CA GLN A 166 3.10 -11.25 23.57
C GLN A 166 1.61 -11.18 23.93
N LYS A 167 0.71 -11.08 22.94
CA LYS A 167 -0.74 -11.15 23.18
C LYS A 167 -1.16 -12.48 23.82
N THR A 168 -0.51 -13.58 23.44
CA THR A 168 -0.78 -14.91 24.02
C THR A 168 -0.33 -14.98 25.49
N LEU A 169 0.80 -14.35 25.83
CA LEU A 169 1.28 -14.24 27.20
C LEU A 169 0.42 -13.29 28.07
N ASP A 170 -0.19 -12.27 27.44
CA ASP A 170 -1.09 -11.32 28.10
C ASP A 170 -2.53 -11.86 28.30
N ASP A 171 -2.76 -13.18 28.16
CA ASP A 171 -4.09 -13.82 28.20
C ASP A 171 -5.11 -13.27 27.19
N LYS A 172 -4.65 -12.67 26.08
CA LYS A 172 -5.54 -12.26 24.98
C LYS A 172 -5.84 -13.45 24.09
N SER A 173 -7.09 -13.54 23.63
CA SER A 173 -7.53 -14.60 22.72
C SER A 173 -6.80 -14.51 21.38
N VAL A 174 -5.83 -15.40 21.16
CA VAL A 174 -5.13 -15.61 19.89
C VAL A 174 -5.41 -17.05 19.45
N PRO A 175 -5.90 -17.29 18.22
CA PRO A 175 -6.07 -18.65 17.71
C PRO A 175 -4.75 -19.43 17.73
N VAL A 176 -4.79 -20.70 18.14
CA VAL A 176 -3.59 -21.53 18.31
C VAL A 176 -2.83 -21.67 16.99
N GLU A 177 -3.55 -21.78 15.88
CA GLU A 177 -3.01 -21.86 14.52
C GLU A 177 -2.24 -20.58 14.15
N THR A 178 -2.73 -19.41 14.60
CA THR A 178 -2.05 -18.13 14.40
C THR A 178 -0.77 -18.06 15.24
N ALA A 179 -0.82 -18.49 16.49
CA ALA A 179 0.35 -18.51 17.37
C ALA A 179 1.45 -19.45 16.85
N PHE A 180 1.09 -20.63 16.34
CA PHE A 180 2.05 -21.53 15.69
C PHE A 180 2.52 -21.02 14.34
N GLY A 181 1.65 -20.42 13.52
CA GLY A 181 2.01 -19.84 12.23
C GLY A 181 3.04 -18.71 12.33
N CYS A 182 3.17 -18.05 13.48
CA CYS A 182 4.21 -17.06 13.74
C CYS A 182 5.64 -17.63 13.67
N PHE A 183 5.84 -18.93 13.86
CA PHE A 183 7.17 -19.55 13.67
C PHE A 183 7.65 -19.41 12.22
N ASP A 184 6.75 -19.49 11.24
CA ASP A 184 7.08 -19.35 9.82
C ASP A 184 7.63 -17.96 9.49
N LEU A 185 7.22 -16.93 10.24
CA LEU A 185 7.72 -15.56 10.08
C LEU A 185 9.23 -15.42 10.31
N PHE A 186 9.87 -16.35 11.03
CA PHE A 186 11.32 -16.35 11.23
C PHE A 186 12.10 -16.97 10.06
N ILE A 187 11.41 -17.68 9.16
CA ILE A 187 12.00 -18.50 8.07
C ILE A 187 11.57 -17.98 6.68
N LEU A 188 10.55 -17.10 6.61
CA LEU A 188 9.98 -16.61 5.36
C LEU A 188 10.98 -15.85 4.47
N HIS A 189 11.98 -15.17 5.03
CA HIS A 189 12.95 -14.36 4.27
C HIS A 189 12.29 -13.48 3.20
N ASN A 190 12.59 -13.74 1.93
CA ASN A 190 12.06 -13.00 0.77
C ASN A 190 10.75 -13.58 0.21
N LYS A 191 10.17 -14.61 0.85
CA LYS A 191 8.91 -15.21 0.41
C LYS A 191 7.76 -14.25 0.69
N ARG A 192 6.76 -14.30 -0.18
CA ARG A 192 5.59 -13.40 -0.14
C ARG A 192 4.62 -13.70 1.02
N GLY A 193 4.79 -14.82 1.71
CA GLY A 193 3.86 -15.32 2.72
C GLY A 193 3.68 -14.42 3.94
N ASP A 194 2.60 -14.62 4.67
CA ASP A 194 2.37 -14.07 6.01
C ASP A 194 1.44 -14.95 6.86
N VAL A 195 1.29 -14.60 8.14
CA VAL A 195 0.45 -15.34 9.10
C VAL A 195 -1.02 -15.38 8.67
N SER A 196 -1.50 -14.37 7.94
CA SER A 196 -2.89 -14.35 7.45
C SER A 196 -3.11 -15.35 6.30
N GLU A 197 -2.05 -15.78 5.61
CA GLU A 197 -2.09 -16.87 4.64
C GLU A 197 -2.08 -18.25 5.32
N VAL A 198 -1.41 -18.41 6.49
CA VAL A 198 -1.38 -19.68 7.24
C VAL A 198 -2.77 -20.09 7.72
N GLY A 199 -3.58 -19.13 8.20
CA GLY A 199 -4.94 -19.39 8.67
C GLY A 199 -5.97 -19.72 7.58
N ARG A 200 -5.63 -19.59 6.28
CA ARG A 200 -6.55 -19.86 5.15
C ARG A 200 -6.39 -21.26 4.53
N LEU A 201 -5.44 -22.06 5.02
CA LEU A 201 -5.15 -23.40 4.52
C LEU A 201 -5.89 -24.51 5.27
N ILE A 202 -6.87 -24.17 6.12
CA ILE A 202 -7.72 -25.10 6.86
C ILE A 202 -9.19 -24.77 6.58
#